data_AF-A0A2A9ESA8-F1
#
_entry.id   AF-A0A2A9ESA8-F1
#
_cell.length_a   1.000
_cell.length_b   1.000
_cell.length_c   1.000
_cell.angle_alpha   90.00
_cell.angle_beta   90.00
_cell.angle_gamma   90.00
#
_symmetry.space_group_name_H-M   'P 1'
#
loop_
_entity.id
_entity.type
_entity.pdbx_description
1 polymer ?
#
loop_
_entity_poly.entity_id
_entity_poly.type
_entity_poly.pdbx_seq_one_letter_code
_entity_poly.pdbx_strand_id
1 'polypeptide(L)'
;MRAATARACAGAAGLALALGAIPAAAQAGEATAPSDGFARCDIGDTRITDVMAAENWAPLTPEKWEFPGDEVILAEAGVNPGGYRRPFEYAILTEGRELGNVQIEAEVRLDTPATISNRDVIIVFGYQSDTEFYYAHLSQDNTIYAHNGIFRVDNADRFRIEHQWDGTTGAPPAVTDEDWHDVKVTHCADTGEIAVYVDGADTPLMTAVDTTFSSGRVGFGSFDNVGRIRDLVVTGTATGPCVTDPSSTVVLGDVDSGVANVPADDLGCTIDDLILDEQQWDDHGEFVEHVTAVTTELRVAGVITGQERGALTAAAARSSVGKA
;
A
#
# COMPACT_ATOMS: atom_id res chain seq x y z
N MET A 1 48.89 18.64 -61.76
CA MET A 1 50.01 18.85 -60.82
C MET A 1 49.55 19.80 -59.73
N ARG A 2 50.10 19.62 -58.53
CA ARG A 2 49.53 19.94 -57.21
C ARG A 2 49.24 21.42 -56.95
N ALA A 3 48.25 21.62 -56.07
CA ALA A 3 47.68 22.87 -55.58
C ALA A 3 48.65 23.74 -54.77
N ALA A 4 48.30 25.03 -54.75
CA ALA A 4 49.05 26.17 -54.28
C ALA A 4 49.14 26.32 -52.75
N THR A 5 50.25 26.93 -52.33
CA THR A 5 50.53 27.43 -50.99
C THR A 5 50.16 28.92 -50.92
N ALA A 6 49.46 29.37 -49.88
CA ALA A 6 49.53 30.75 -49.39
C ALA A 6 49.12 30.82 -47.91
N ARG A 7 49.89 31.61 -47.15
CA ARG A 7 49.86 31.81 -45.69
C ARG A 7 49.34 33.22 -45.36
N ALA A 8 48.96 33.39 -44.08
CA ALA A 8 48.67 34.63 -43.31
C ALA A 8 47.16 34.99 -43.23
N CYS A 9 46.57 35.34 -42.08
CA CYS A 9 47.06 36.20 -40.98
C CYS A 9 46.29 35.99 -39.65
N ALA A 10 46.90 36.49 -38.56
CA ALA A 10 46.33 36.99 -37.29
C ALA A 10 45.71 35.99 -36.28
N GLY A 11 46.51 35.62 -35.27
CA GLY A 11 46.04 35.10 -33.99
C GLY A 11 45.90 36.23 -32.96
N ALA A 12 44.72 36.35 -32.37
CA ALA A 12 44.41 37.29 -31.29
C ALA A 12 44.88 36.74 -29.93
N ALA A 13 45.35 37.66 -29.08
CA ALA A 13 45.90 37.39 -27.76
C ALA A 13 44.86 36.80 -26.80
N GLY A 14 45.23 35.70 -26.13
CA GLY A 14 44.45 35.07 -25.08
C GLY A 14 44.56 35.85 -23.76
N LEU A 15 43.41 36.16 -23.18
CA LEU A 15 43.26 36.73 -21.85
C LEU A 15 43.29 35.58 -20.82
N ALA A 16 44.30 35.59 -19.94
CA ALA A 16 44.42 34.66 -18.84
C ALA A 16 43.40 34.98 -17.74
N LEU A 17 42.46 34.07 -17.49
CA LEU A 17 41.59 34.10 -16.31
C LEU A 17 42.18 33.22 -15.23
N ALA A 18 42.47 33.85 -14.09
CA ALA A 18 43.05 33.23 -12.90
C ALA A 18 42.13 32.16 -12.31
N LEU A 19 42.69 30.99 -11.99
CA LEU A 19 42.06 29.98 -11.15
C LEU A 19 41.96 30.51 -9.72
N GLY A 20 40.74 30.87 -9.30
CA GLY A 20 40.37 30.96 -7.89
C GLY A 20 39.97 29.56 -7.40
N ALA A 21 40.74 28.99 -6.49
CA ALA A 21 40.39 27.75 -5.80
C ALA A 21 39.23 28.00 -4.84
N ILE A 22 38.10 27.33 -5.06
CA ILE A 22 37.00 27.24 -4.09
C ILE A 22 37.32 26.07 -3.16
N PRO A 23 37.36 26.23 -1.83
CA PRO A 23 37.48 25.09 -0.94
C PRO A 23 36.13 24.38 -0.87
N ALA A 24 35.99 23.27 -1.59
CA ALA A 24 34.88 22.34 -1.39
C ALA A 24 35.27 21.38 -0.26
N ALA A 25 35.02 21.79 0.98
CA ALA A 25 34.90 20.83 2.07
C ALA A 25 33.47 20.29 2.04
N ALA A 26 33.23 19.28 1.21
CA ALA A 26 32.06 18.43 1.36
C ALA A 26 32.32 17.57 2.60
N GLN A 27 31.66 17.89 3.71
CA GLN A 27 31.55 16.96 4.82
C GLN A 27 30.64 15.82 4.34
N ALA A 28 31.22 14.63 4.19
CA ALA A 28 30.47 13.40 4.07
C ALA A 28 29.66 13.26 5.36
N GLY A 29 28.33 13.35 5.26
CA GLY A 29 27.46 12.90 6.34
C GLY A 29 27.62 11.39 6.44
N GLU A 30 28.04 10.90 7.60
CA GLU A 30 27.88 9.48 7.96
C GLU A 30 26.41 9.10 7.73
N ALA A 31 26.17 8.01 7.00
CA ALA A 31 24.87 7.38 6.95
C ALA A 31 24.49 6.96 8.38
N THR A 32 23.70 7.78 9.04
CA THR A 32 23.17 7.46 10.37
C THR A 32 22.19 6.32 10.20
N ALA A 33 22.49 5.17 10.79
CA ALA A 33 21.51 4.13 11.02
C ALA A 33 20.23 4.77 11.62
N PRO A 34 19.02 4.36 11.20
CA PRO A 34 17.80 4.93 11.72
C PRO A 34 17.80 4.75 13.25
N SER A 35 17.69 5.86 13.96
CA SER A 35 17.64 5.90 15.41
C SER A 35 16.44 5.12 15.92
N ASP A 36 16.62 4.44 17.04
CA ASP A 36 15.60 3.88 17.93
C ASP A 36 14.34 4.80 17.99
N GLY A 37 13.34 4.60 17.13
CA GLY A 37 12.22 5.56 17.00
C GLY A 37 11.43 5.65 15.68
N PHE A 38 11.89 5.06 14.57
CA PHE A 38 11.25 5.23 13.25
C PHE A 38 9.97 4.37 13.07
N ALA A 39 8.92 4.93 12.45
CA ALA A 39 7.63 4.29 12.20
C ALA A 39 6.95 3.75 13.47
N ARG A 40 6.93 4.57 14.54
CA ARG A 40 6.24 4.28 15.82
C ARG A 40 4.92 5.04 15.90
N CYS A 41 3.92 4.60 15.14
CA CYS A 41 2.54 5.08 15.25
C CYS A 41 1.69 4.17 16.13
N ASP A 42 0.53 4.68 16.53
CA ASP A 42 -0.55 3.82 17.02
C ASP A 42 -1.09 3.03 15.83
N ILE A 43 -0.81 1.73 15.82
CA ILE A 43 -1.18 0.81 14.74
C ILE A 43 -2.68 0.53 14.76
N GLY A 44 -3.39 0.75 15.86
CA GLY A 44 -4.79 0.34 16.01
C GLY A 44 -4.93 -1.13 16.43
N ASP A 45 -6.17 -1.58 16.54
CA ASP A 45 -6.57 -2.86 17.12
C ASP A 45 -7.31 -3.79 16.14
N THR A 46 -7.64 -3.33 14.93
CA THR A 46 -8.18 -4.20 13.88
C THR A 46 -7.13 -5.22 13.50
N ARG A 47 -7.48 -6.51 13.61
CA ARG A 47 -6.56 -7.62 13.33
C ARG A 47 -7.18 -8.58 12.33
N ILE A 48 -6.47 -8.82 11.23
CA ILE A 48 -6.85 -9.73 10.15
C ILE A 48 -5.88 -10.93 10.16
N THR A 49 -6.42 -12.12 10.34
CA THR A 49 -5.70 -13.41 10.41
C THR A 49 -6.50 -14.51 9.73
N ASP A 50 -5.93 -15.72 9.63
CA ASP A 50 -6.59 -16.90 9.04
C ASP A 50 -6.99 -16.69 7.57
N VAL A 51 -6.20 -15.87 6.87
CA VAL A 51 -6.54 -15.38 5.53
C VAL A 51 -5.87 -16.14 4.38
N MET A 52 -5.21 -17.28 4.60
CA MET A 52 -4.48 -17.97 3.51
C MET A 52 -5.39 -18.70 2.50
N ALA A 53 -6.69 -18.81 2.79
CA ALA A 53 -7.66 -19.42 1.88
C ALA A 53 -7.98 -18.52 0.67
N ALA A 54 -8.32 -19.13 -0.46
CA ALA A 54 -8.49 -18.47 -1.76
C ALA A 54 -9.55 -17.35 -1.76
N GLU A 55 -10.63 -17.54 -0.99
CA GLU A 55 -11.73 -16.58 -0.87
C GLU A 55 -11.30 -15.20 -0.32
N ASN A 56 -10.15 -15.13 0.35
CA ASN A 56 -9.64 -13.89 0.96
C ASN A 56 -8.73 -13.08 0.02
N TRP A 57 -8.49 -13.55 -1.21
CA TRP A 57 -7.52 -12.95 -2.11
C TRP A 57 -8.10 -12.67 -3.49
N ALA A 58 -7.69 -11.54 -4.06
CA ALA A 58 -7.94 -11.17 -5.45
C ALA A 58 -6.61 -11.06 -6.21
N PRO A 59 -6.14 -12.15 -6.85
CA PRO A 59 -5.07 -12.12 -7.83
C PRO A 59 -5.33 -11.21 -9.03
N LEU A 60 -4.29 -10.57 -9.56
CA LEU A 60 -4.35 -9.90 -10.86
C LEU A 60 -4.60 -10.91 -11.99
N THR A 61 -3.93 -12.08 -11.95
CA THR A 61 -4.15 -13.19 -12.88
C THR A 61 -4.43 -14.50 -12.10
N PRO A 62 -5.71 -14.84 -11.81
CA PRO A 62 -6.05 -15.97 -10.95
C PRO A 62 -5.42 -17.32 -11.32
N GLU A 63 -5.20 -17.58 -12.61
CA GLU A 63 -4.62 -18.85 -13.08
C GLU A 63 -3.16 -19.06 -12.69
N LYS A 64 -2.46 -18.02 -12.21
CA LYS A 64 -1.06 -18.09 -11.79
C LYS A 64 -0.87 -18.41 -10.31
N TRP A 65 -1.96 -18.49 -9.56
CA TRP A 65 -1.93 -18.61 -8.11
C TRP A 65 -2.47 -19.95 -7.63
N GLU A 66 -1.86 -20.46 -6.56
CA GLU A 66 -2.30 -21.64 -5.83
C GLU A 66 -2.58 -21.28 -4.37
N PHE A 67 -3.67 -21.83 -3.82
CA PHE A 67 -4.13 -21.59 -2.46
C PHE A 67 -4.36 -22.94 -1.75
N PRO A 68 -3.31 -23.62 -1.27
CA PRO A 68 -3.43 -24.88 -0.53
C PRO A 68 -4.19 -24.76 0.80
N GLY A 69 -4.35 -23.54 1.33
CA GLY A 69 -5.11 -23.21 2.54
C GLY A 69 -4.26 -22.71 3.70
N ASP A 70 -2.96 -23.01 3.72
CA ASP A 70 -1.96 -22.57 4.69
C ASP A 70 -0.89 -21.64 4.10
N GLU A 71 -0.84 -21.52 2.77
CA GLU A 71 0.08 -20.66 2.03
C GLU A 71 -0.69 -19.98 0.89
N VAL A 72 -0.16 -18.84 0.44
CA VAL A 72 -0.56 -18.19 -0.82
C VAL A 72 0.63 -18.22 -1.76
N ILE A 73 0.49 -18.89 -2.90
CA ILE A 73 1.61 -19.23 -3.79
C ILE A 73 1.40 -18.57 -5.14
N LEU A 74 2.34 -17.72 -5.54
CA LEU A 74 2.48 -17.28 -6.92
C LEU A 74 3.27 -18.35 -7.68
N ALA A 75 2.56 -19.26 -8.35
CA ALA A 75 3.13 -20.45 -8.99
C ALA A 75 3.70 -20.19 -10.39
N GLU A 76 3.25 -19.12 -11.06
CA GLU A 76 3.78 -18.67 -12.35
C GLU A 76 4.12 -17.19 -12.31
N ALA A 77 5.29 -16.81 -12.83
CA ALA A 77 5.72 -15.41 -12.84
C ALA A 77 4.76 -14.50 -13.61
N GLY A 78 4.67 -13.25 -13.15
CA GLY A 78 3.90 -12.20 -13.82
C GLY A 78 4.40 -11.88 -15.24
N VAL A 79 3.54 -11.24 -16.02
CA VAL A 79 3.93 -10.61 -17.29
C VAL A 79 3.67 -9.11 -17.19
N ASN A 80 4.45 -8.30 -17.91
CA ASN A 80 4.26 -6.86 -17.89
C ASN A 80 2.80 -6.49 -18.22
N PRO A 81 2.04 -5.87 -17.28
CA PRO A 81 0.65 -5.50 -17.51
C PRO A 81 0.47 -4.46 -18.63
N GLY A 82 1.57 -3.84 -19.09
CA GLY A 82 1.53 -2.70 -19.99
C GLY A 82 1.25 -1.40 -19.24
N GLY A 83 1.37 -0.27 -19.94
CA GLY A 83 1.25 1.04 -19.29
C GLY A 83 2.45 1.35 -18.40
N TYR A 84 2.17 1.75 -17.15
CA TYR A 84 3.19 2.15 -16.19
C TYR A 84 4.01 0.96 -15.68
N ARG A 85 5.32 1.16 -15.49
CA ARG A 85 6.24 0.17 -14.92
C ARG A 85 5.87 -0.09 -13.45
N ARG A 86 5.17 -1.19 -13.19
CA ARG A 86 4.75 -1.67 -11.86
C ARG A 86 4.97 -3.19 -11.74
N PRO A 87 4.86 -3.79 -10.53
CA PRO A 87 4.94 -5.24 -10.36
C PRO A 87 4.05 -6.01 -11.35
N PHE A 88 4.55 -7.14 -11.83
CA PHE A 88 3.89 -7.89 -12.90
C PHE A 88 2.78 -8.80 -12.43
N GLU A 89 2.79 -9.21 -11.17
CA GLU A 89 1.73 -10.03 -10.58
C GLU A 89 1.67 -9.81 -9.08
N TYR A 90 0.45 -9.70 -8.56
CA TYR A 90 0.17 -9.57 -7.13
C TYR A 90 -1.26 -10.00 -6.86
N ALA A 91 -1.51 -10.44 -5.64
CA ALA A 91 -2.84 -10.69 -5.11
C ALA A 91 -3.08 -9.72 -3.95
N ILE A 92 -4.25 -9.09 -3.96
CA ILE A 92 -4.68 -8.17 -2.92
C ILE A 92 -5.56 -8.91 -1.93
N LEU A 93 -5.31 -8.71 -0.65
CA LEU A 93 -6.14 -9.25 0.42
C LEU A 93 -7.50 -8.52 0.41
N THR A 94 -8.57 -9.28 0.15
CA THR A 94 -9.94 -8.78 0.12
C THR A 94 -10.62 -8.86 1.47
N GLU A 95 -10.15 -9.77 2.33
CA GLU A 95 -10.61 -9.86 3.72
C GLU A 95 -10.22 -8.60 4.50
N GLY A 96 -11.15 -8.08 5.29
CA GLY A 96 -10.95 -6.86 6.04
C GLY A 96 -11.16 -5.57 5.25
N ARG A 97 -11.15 -4.46 6.00
CA ARG A 97 -11.27 -3.08 5.50
C ARG A 97 -9.92 -2.60 4.97
N GLU A 98 -9.97 -1.49 4.23
CA GLU A 98 -8.76 -0.68 4.04
C GLU A 98 -8.24 -0.21 5.40
N LEU A 99 -6.93 -0.07 5.52
CA LEU A 99 -6.25 0.30 6.75
C LEU A 99 -5.44 1.57 6.53
N GLY A 100 -5.39 2.43 7.55
CA GLY A 100 -4.54 3.62 7.61
C GLY A 100 -3.15 3.26 8.13
N ASN A 101 -2.89 3.59 9.40
CA ASN A 101 -1.73 3.02 10.11
C ASN A 101 -1.85 1.50 10.08
N VAL A 102 -0.79 0.80 9.66
CA VAL A 102 -0.83 -0.65 9.47
C VAL A 102 0.53 -1.29 9.74
N GLN A 103 0.49 -2.46 10.37
CA GLN A 103 1.59 -3.41 10.52
C GLN A 103 1.22 -4.71 9.82
N ILE A 104 2.09 -5.15 8.93
CA ILE A 104 1.96 -6.39 8.15
C ILE A 104 3.10 -7.30 8.57
N GLU A 105 2.78 -8.49 9.07
CA GLU A 105 3.74 -9.51 9.49
C GLU A 105 3.44 -10.81 8.75
N ALA A 106 4.45 -11.43 8.16
CA ALA A 106 4.31 -12.71 7.47
C ALA A 106 5.67 -13.39 7.29
N GLU A 107 5.66 -14.68 7.02
CA GLU A 107 6.82 -15.36 6.45
C GLU A 107 6.74 -15.36 4.93
N VAL A 108 7.83 -14.99 4.24
CA VAL A 108 7.93 -15.05 2.78
C VAL A 108 9.04 -15.98 2.32
N ARG A 109 8.89 -16.51 1.11
CA ARG A 109 9.93 -17.31 0.45
C ARG A 109 10.00 -17.00 -1.04
N LEU A 110 11.21 -16.89 -1.55
CA LEU A 110 11.50 -16.79 -2.99
C LEU A 110 11.67 -18.21 -3.52
N ASP A 111 10.76 -18.65 -4.38
CA ASP A 111 10.78 -20.03 -4.91
C ASP A 111 11.71 -20.18 -6.12
N THR A 112 12.08 -19.07 -6.76
CA THR A 112 13.12 -19.07 -7.79
C THR A 112 14.48 -19.42 -7.15
N PRO A 113 15.24 -20.40 -7.69
CA PRO A 113 16.51 -20.83 -7.10
C PRO A 113 17.52 -19.70 -6.88
N ALA A 114 18.32 -19.78 -5.79
CA ALA A 114 19.28 -18.75 -5.39
C ALA A 114 20.39 -18.46 -6.41
N THR A 115 20.59 -19.38 -7.36
CA THR A 115 21.49 -19.18 -8.51
C THR A 115 20.99 -18.12 -9.51
N ILE A 116 19.71 -17.73 -9.43
CA ILE A 116 19.10 -16.72 -10.29
C ILE A 116 19.16 -15.36 -9.60
N SER A 117 19.80 -14.39 -10.25
CA SER A 117 20.19 -13.13 -9.61
C SER A 117 19.09 -12.09 -9.48
N ASN A 118 18.01 -12.19 -10.26
CA ASN A 118 16.92 -11.22 -10.28
C ASN A 118 15.68 -11.69 -9.51
N ARG A 119 15.82 -12.63 -8.58
CA ARG A 119 14.71 -13.18 -7.81
C ARG A 119 14.11 -12.15 -6.85
N ASP A 120 12.79 -12.15 -6.72
CA ASP A 120 12.11 -11.18 -5.87
C ASP A 120 10.70 -11.62 -5.44
N VAL A 121 10.27 -11.09 -4.30
CA VAL A 121 8.86 -11.00 -3.90
C VAL A 121 8.58 -9.59 -3.39
N ILE A 122 7.31 -9.23 -3.31
CA ILE A 122 6.88 -7.92 -2.80
C ILE A 122 5.80 -8.06 -1.73
N ILE A 123 5.78 -7.09 -0.81
CA ILE A 123 4.63 -6.81 0.05
C ILE A 123 3.98 -5.52 -0.45
N VAL A 124 2.71 -5.58 -0.79
CA VAL A 124 1.89 -4.44 -1.24
C VAL A 124 1.17 -3.84 -0.04
N PHE A 125 1.08 -2.51 0.04
CA PHE A 125 0.37 -1.79 1.09
C PHE A 125 -0.11 -0.43 0.61
N GLY A 126 -1.12 0.15 1.26
CA GLY A 126 -1.74 1.40 0.81
C GLY A 126 -2.38 1.24 -0.59
N TYR A 127 -2.86 0.05 -0.92
CA TYR A 127 -3.44 -0.24 -2.23
C TYR A 127 -4.84 0.36 -2.38
N GLN A 128 -5.02 1.20 -3.40
CA GLN A 128 -6.29 1.82 -3.76
C GLN A 128 -6.77 1.35 -5.15
N SER A 129 -5.84 1.18 -6.09
CA SER A 129 -6.12 0.71 -7.45
C SER A 129 -4.92 -0.01 -8.05
N ASP A 130 -5.08 -0.57 -9.26
CA ASP A 130 -3.98 -1.24 -9.98
C ASP A 130 -2.85 -0.29 -10.39
N THR A 131 -3.01 1.02 -10.17
CA THR A 131 -2.04 2.09 -10.45
C THR A 131 -1.71 2.97 -9.24
N GLU A 132 -2.24 2.68 -8.06
CA GLU A 132 -2.10 3.51 -6.85
C GLU A 132 -1.85 2.63 -5.62
N PHE A 133 -0.58 2.43 -5.28
CA PHE A 133 -0.16 1.63 -4.12
C PHE A 133 1.33 1.84 -3.80
N TYR A 134 1.73 1.44 -2.60
CA TYR A 134 3.14 1.19 -2.28
C TYR A 134 3.47 -0.30 -2.34
N TYR A 135 4.76 -0.60 -2.53
CA TYR A 135 5.27 -1.94 -2.25
C TYR A 135 6.70 -1.91 -1.73
N ALA A 136 7.00 -2.86 -0.84
CA ALA A 136 8.35 -3.19 -0.42
C ALA A 136 8.86 -4.35 -1.30
N HIS A 137 10.02 -4.17 -1.90
CA HIS A 137 10.62 -5.16 -2.80
C HIS A 137 11.77 -5.89 -2.11
N LEU A 138 11.69 -7.22 -2.04
CA LEU A 138 12.64 -8.07 -1.31
C LEU A 138 13.39 -8.97 -2.29
N SER A 139 14.72 -8.88 -2.30
CA SER A 139 15.58 -9.60 -3.23
C SER A 139 16.94 -9.97 -2.60
N GLN A 140 17.69 -10.83 -3.29
CA GLN A 140 19.04 -11.24 -2.92
C GLN A 140 20.13 -10.25 -3.35
N ASP A 141 19.82 -9.33 -4.26
CA ASP A 141 20.75 -8.34 -4.80
C ASP A 141 20.35 -6.93 -4.35
N ASN A 142 21.30 -6.00 -4.31
CA ASN A 142 21.06 -4.60 -3.96
C ASN A 142 21.77 -3.61 -4.88
N THR A 143 22.29 -4.09 -6.02
CA THR A 143 23.12 -3.30 -6.93
C THR A 143 22.35 -2.69 -8.11
N ILE A 144 21.05 -2.98 -8.21
CA ILE A 144 20.18 -2.41 -9.24
C ILE A 144 19.02 -1.62 -8.64
N TYR A 145 18.49 -0.70 -9.45
CA TYR A 145 17.42 0.21 -9.02
C TYR A 145 16.16 -0.50 -8.52
N ALA A 146 15.86 -1.72 -8.96
CA ALA A 146 14.63 -2.42 -8.57
C ALA A 146 14.72 -3.09 -7.19
N HIS A 147 15.91 -3.54 -6.79
CA HIS A 147 16.03 -4.45 -5.67
C HIS A 147 16.19 -3.73 -4.33
N ASN A 148 15.61 -4.34 -3.28
CA ASN A 148 15.63 -3.89 -1.89
C ASN A 148 15.32 -2.40 -1.77
N GLY A 149 14.10 -2.04 -2.19
CA GLY A 149 13.59 -0.69 -2.11
C GLY A 149 12.11 -0.64 -1.74
N ILE A 150 11.67 0.54 -1.31
CA ILE A 150 10.25 0.86 -1.12
C ILE A 150 9.85 1.74 -2.31
N PHE A 151 8.75 1.42 -2.96
CA PHE A 151 8.32 2.08 -4.18
C PHE A 151 6.88 2.55 -4.07
N ARG A 152 6.61 3.71 -4.67
CA ARG A 152 5.27 4.23 -4.94
C ARG A 152 4.90 4.00 -6.40
N VAL A 153 3.72 3.49 -6.65
CA VAL A 153 3.05 3.53 -7.96
C VAL A 153 1.87 4.48 -7.78
N ASP A 154 1.88 5.59 -8.51
CA ASP A 154 0.83 6.62 -8.43
C ASP A 154 0.59 7.16 -9.84
N ASN A 155 -0.24 6.45 -10.60
CA ASN A 155 -0.57 6.78 -11.99
C ASN A 155 0.66 7.09 -12.86
N ALA A 156 1.77 6.41 -12.56
CA ALA A 156 3.09 6.63 -13.13
C ALA A 156 3.95 5.37 -12.95
N ASP A 157 5.08 5.32 -13.68
CA ASP A 157 6.11 4.32 -13.44
C ASP A 157 6.53 4.34 -11.96
N ARG A 158 6.81 3.16 -11.40
CA ARG A 158 7.28 2.99 -10.02
C ARG A 158 8.36 4.01 -9.67
N PHE A 159 8.20 4.64 -8.52
CA PHE A 159 9.14 5.62 -8.00
C PHE A 159 9.72 5.11 -6.68
N ARG A 160 11.04 4.92 -6.64
CA ARG A 160 11.78 4.49 -5.46
C ARG A 160 11.85 5.61 -4.42
N ILE A 161 11.46 5.31 -3.17
CA ILE A 161 11.31 6.30 -2.10
C ILE A 161 12.11 5.99 -0.82
N GLU A 162 12.71 4.81 -0.69
CA GLU A 162 13.43 4.50 0.55
C GLU A 162 14.77 5.24 0.68
N HIS A 163 15.14 5.52 1.92
CA HIS A 163 16.31 6.32 2.28
C HIS A 163 17.66 5.62 2.01
N GLN A 164 17.66 4.29 1.89
CA GLN A 164 18.88 3.50 1.74
C GLN A 164 19.48 3.57 0.33
N TRP A 165 18.75 4.06 -0.67
CA TRP A 165 19.27 4.22 -2.03
C TRP A 165 20.24 5.40 -2.14
N ASP A 166 21.50 5.11 -2.49
CA ASP A 166 22.52 6.14 -2.69
C ASP A 166 22.68 6.59 -4.17
N GLY A 167 21.84 6.07 -5.07
CA GLY A 167 21.98 6.26 -6.52
C GLY A 167 22.66 5.09 -7.23
N THR A 168 23.28 4.16 -6.49
CA THR A 168 24.00 3.00 -7.02
C THR A 168 23.71 1.71 -6.27
N THR A 169 23.59 1.77 -4.94
CA THR A 169 23.38 0.63 -4.05
C THR A 169 22.21 0.92 -3.14
N GLY A 170 21.36 -0.09 -2.94
CA GLY A 170 20.20 -0.04 -2.05
C GLY A 170 20.44 -0.68 -0.69
N ALA A 171 19.34 -0.92 0.03
CA ALA A 171 19.39 -1.68 1.27
C ALA A 171 20.05 -3.06 1.07
N PRO A 172 20.73 -3.62 2.08
CA PRO A 172 21.37 -4.94 1.99
C PRO A 172 20.43 -6.04 1.48
N PRO A 173 20.98 -7.15 0.93
CA PRO A 173 20.20 -8.33 0.55
C PRO A 173 19.18 -8.75 1.62
N ALA A 174 17.91 -8.82 1.23
CA ALA A 174 16.81 -9.17 2.14
C ALA A 174 16.67 -10.69 2.31
N VAL A 175 16.68 -11.42 1.20
CA VAL A 175 16.47 -12.89 1.17
C VAL A 175 17.55 -13.47 0.28
N THR A 176 18.46 -14.29 0.82
CA THR A 176 19.65 -14.80 0.09
C THR A 176 19.60 -16.29 -0.24
N ASP A 177 18.68 -17.05 0.33
CA ASP A 177 18.50 -18.49 0.14
C ASP A 177 17.03 -18.83 -0.14
N GLU A 178 16.70 -20.12 -0.22
CA GLU A 178 15.35 -20.63 -0.44
C GLU A 178 14.60 -20.95 0.86
N ASP A 179 15.04 -20.43 2.01
CA ASP A 179 14.35 -20.62 3.29
C ASP A 179 13.25 -19.56 3.50
N TRP A 180 12.43 -19.77 4.53
CA TRP A 180 11.42 -18.80 4.96
C TRP A 180 12.06 -17.67 5.76
N HIS A 181 11.62 -16.44 5.51
CA HIS A 181 12.08 -15.25 6.20
C HIS A 181 10.91 -14.47 6.79
N ASP A 182 11.06 -14.07 8.06
CA ASP A 182 10.09 -13.20 8.72
C ASP A 182 10.19 -11.79 8.12
N VAL A 183 9.07 -11.24 7.66
CA VAL A 183 8.98 -9.88 7.14
C VAL A 183 7.96 -9.11 7.95
N LYS A 184 8.35 -7.89 8.35
CA LYS A 184 7.44 -6.92 8.95
C LYS A 184 7.50 -5.60 8.20
N VAL A 185 6.35 -5.12 7.74
CA VAL A 185 6.18 -3.78 7.19
C VAL A 185 5.32 -2.96 8.15
N THR A 186 5.82 -1.80 8.59
CA THR A 186 5.04 -0.82 9.35
C THR A 186 4.87 0.42 8.49
N HIS A 187 3.63 0.82 8.24
CA HIS A 187 3.28 2.05 7.53
C HIS A 187 2.42 2.93 8.44
N CYS A 188 2.98 4.05 8.85
CA CYS A 188 2.32 5.07 9.66
C CYS A 188 1.73 6.12 8.74
N ALA A 189 0.50 5.88 8.27
CA ALA A 189 -0.22 6.75 7.35
C ALA A 189 -0.30 8.22 7.82
N ASP A 190 -0.43 8.45 9.14
CA ASP A 190 -0.53 9.81 9.71
C ASP A 190 0.74 10.66 9.52
N THR A 191 1.90 10.00 9.46
CA THR A 191 3.22 10.65 9.33
C THR A 191 3.88 10.39 7.98
N GLY A 192 3.42 9.39 7.25
CA GLY A 192 4.03 8.84 6.04
C GLY A 192 5.25 7.94 6.31
N GLU A 193 5.63 7.69 7.57
CA GLU A 193 6.79 6.85 7.88
C GLU A 193 6.53 5.38 7.52
N ILE A 194 7.45 4.77 6.78
CA ILE A 194 7.41 3.36 6.38
C ILE A 194 8.69 2.67 6.81
N ALA A 195 8.59 1.54 7.51
CA ALA A 195 9.72 0.71 7.91
C ALA A 195 9.52 -0.74 7.49
N VAL A 196 10.56 -1.37 6.95
CA VAL A 196 10.57 -2.79 6.58
C VAL A 196 11.67 -3.49 7.36
N TYR A 197 11.33 -4.58 8.03
CA TYR A 197 12.22 -5.42 8.82
C TYR A 197 12.22 -6.84 8.24
N VAL A 198 13.36 -7.51 8.36
CA VAL A 198 13.53 -8.90 7.93
C VAL A 198 14.21 -9.68 9.07
N ASP A 199 13.79 -10.93 9.27
CA ASP A 199 14.33 -11.90 10.24
C ASP A 199 14.40 -11.36 11.68
N GLY A 200 13.36 -10.63 12.08
CA GLY A 200 13.22 -10.12 13.45
C GLY A 200 14.27 -9.08 13.85
N ALA A 201 14.98 -8.46 12.89
CA ALA A 201 15.98 -7.44 13.18
C ALA A 201 15.41 -6.25 13.98
N ASP A 202 16.19 -5.72 14.92
CA ASP A 202 15.82 -4.54 15.72
C ASP A 202 15.84 -3.24 14.90
N THR A 203 16.65 -3.20 13.83
CA THR A 203 16.79 -2.04 12.94
C THR A 203 16.11 -2.35 11.61
N PRO A 204 15.31 -1.43 11.04
CA PRO A 204 14.69 -1.66 9.75
C PRO A 204 15.73 -1.78 8.64
N LEU A 205 15.51 -2.75 7.74
CA LEU A 205 16.27 -2.93 6.50
C LEU A 205 16.04 -1.75 5.55
N MET A 206 14.78 -1.29 5.45
CA MET A 206 14.39 -0.16 4.61
C MET A 206 13.51 0.80 5.37
N THR A 207 13.67 2.10 5.08
CA THR A 207 12.85 3.18 5.66
C THR A 207 12.48 4.20 4.60
N ALA A 208 11.27 4.76 4.63
CA ALA A 208 10.85 5.87 3.77
C ALA A 208 9.92 6.83 4.51
N VAL A 209 9.74 8.04 3.97
CA VAL A 209 8.65 8.95 4.36
C VAL A 209 7.90 9.38 3.10
N ASP A 210 6.64 9.00 2.97
CA ASP A 210 5.77 9.40 1.85
C ASP A 210 4.30 9.42 2.30
N THR A 211 3.56 10.47 1.95
CA THR A 211 2.19 10.72 2.43
C THR A 211 1.15 10.62 1.30
N THR A 212 1.48 9.95 0.19
CA THR A 212 0.59 9.88 -0.98
C THR A 212 -0.65 9.04 -0.70
N PHE A 213 -0.48 7.87 -0.09
CA PHE A 213 -1.60 6.97 0.25
C PHE A 213 -1.71 6.88 1.77
N SER A 214 -2.69 7.57 2.35
CA SER A 214 -2.98 7.52 3.79
C SER A 214 -3.83 6.32 4.20
N SER A 215 -4.22 5.48 3.25
CA SER A 215 -4.97 4.25 3.50
C SER A 215 -4.91 3.32 2.28
N GLY A 216 -5.24 2.05 2.51
CA GLY A 216 -5.55 1.12 1.44
C GLY A 216 -5.49 -0.33 1.90
N ARG A 217 -5.58 -1.24 0.94
CA ARG A 217 -5.42 -2.69 1.16
C ARG A 217 -3.96 -3.11 1.18
N VAL A 218 -3.74 -4.34 1.62
CA VAL A 218 -2.43 -5.00 1.61
C VAL A 218 -2.44 -6.17 0.63
N GLY A 219 -1.26 -6.64 0.25
CA GLY A 219 -1.15 -7.76 -0.66
C GLY A 219 0.25 -8.34 -0.74
N PHE A 220 0.40 -9.34 -1.59
CA PHE A 220 1.65 -10.05 -1.84
C PHE A 220 1.80 -10.28 -3.34
N GLY A 221 3.04 -10.38 -3.82
CA GLY A 221 3.28 -10.66 -5.23
C GLY A 221 4.75 -10.77 -5.59
N SER A 222 5.03 -10.55 -6.87
CA SER A 222 6.37 -10.47 -7.39
C SER A 222 6.43 -9.53 -8.59
N PHE A 223 7.61 -8.98 -8.79
CA PHE A 223 7.93 -8.22 -9.97
C PHE A 223 8.25 -9.15 -11.15
N ASP A 224 9.19 -10.09 -11.02
CA ASP A 224 9.66 -10.90 -12.17
C ASP A 224 9.60 -12.42 -11.92
N ASN A 225 9.20 -12.88 -10.72
CA ASN A 225 9.46 -14.24 -10.24
C ASN A 225 8.24 -14.91 -9.59
N VAL A 226 8.51 -16.07 -8.98
CA VAL A 226 7.58 -16.86 -8.20
C VAL A 226 8.02 -16.89 -6.74
N GLY A 227 7.05 -17.06 -5.85
CA GLY A 227 7.28 -17.06 -4.42
C GLY A 227 5.98 -17.28 -3.68
N ARG A 228 6.09 -17.26 -2.36
CA ARG A 228 4.96 -17.57 -1.48
C ARG A 228 5.04 -16.79 -0.18
N ILE A 229 3.88 -16.67 0.44
CA ILE A 229 3.68 -16.05 1.74
C ILE A 229 2.84 -17.00 2.61
N ARG A 230 3.09 -16.99 3.91
CA ARG A 230 2.27 -17.68 4.91
C ARG A 230 2.26 -16.92 6.23
N ASP A 231 1.41 -17.37 7.15
CA ASP A 231 1.27 -16.81 8.50
C ASP A 231 1.05 -15.27 8.49
N LEU A 232 0.32 -14.78 7.49
CA LEU A 232 0.00 -13.36 7.36
C LEU A 232 -0.88 -12.91 8.52
N VAL A 233 -0.39 -11.89 9.20
CA VAL A 233 -1.09 -11.13 10.21
C VAL A 233 -1.05 -9.67 9.78
N VAL A 234 -2.22 -9.05 9.68
CA VAL A 234 -2.33 -7.61 9.44
C VAL A 234 -2.99 -6.97 10.65
N THR A 235 -2.34 -5.99 11.26
CA THR A 235 -2.92 -5.18 12.34
C THR A 235 -2.96 -3.73 11.87
N GLY A 236 -4.08 -3.02 12.04
CA GLY A 236 -4.19 -1.66 11.54
C GLY A 236 -5.35 -0.87 12.13
N THR A 237 -5.38 0.42 11.79
CA THR A 237 -6.53 1.29 12.03
C THR A 237 -7.44 1.20 10.82
N ALA A 238 -8.61 0.58 10.96
CA ALA A 238 -9.57 0.47 9.86
C ALA A 238 -10.00 1.85 9.37
N THR A 239 -9.90 2.06 8.05
CA THR A 239 -10.28 3.32 7.40
C THR A 239 -11.66 3.22 6.78
N GLY A 240 -12.34 4.35 6.80
CA GLY A 240 -13.76 4.48 6.49
C GLY A 240 -14.55 4.78 7.78
N PRO A 241 -15.66 5.47 7.66
CA PRO A 241 -16.49 5.83 8.80
C PRO A 241 -17.20 4.59 9.32
N CYS A 242 -16.72 4.04 10.42
CA CYS A 242 -17.60 3.37 11.37
C CYS A 242 -17.22 3.97 12.73
N VAL A 243 -17.80 5.13 13.01
CA VAL A 243 -17.80 5.67 14.37
C VAL A 243 -18.83 4.84 15.10
N THR A 244 -18.42 3.94 15.99
CA THR A 244 -19.36 3.05 16.67
C THR A 244 -20.46 3.86 17.37
N ASP A 245 -21.70 3.82 16.86
CA ASP A 245 -22.87 4.33 17.59
C ASP A 245 -23.39 3.23 18.54
N PRO A 246 -23.39 3.45 19.88
CA PRO A 246 -23.98 2.52 20.83
C PRO A 246 -25.53 2.44 20.78
N SER A 247 -26.18 3.13 19.85
CA SER A 247 -27.62 3.09 19.64
C SER A 247 -28.14 1.67 19.36
N SER A 248 -29.25 1.29 19.98
CA SER A 248 -29.87 -0.03 19.77
C SER A 248 -30.66 -0.12 18.45
N THR A 249 -30.93 1.03 17.83
CA THR A 249 -31.65 1.19 16.56
C THR A 249 -30.93 2.20 15.69
N VAL A 250 -31.07 2.07 14.38
CA VAL A 250 -30.41 2.95 13.40
C VAL A 250 -31.05 4.33 13.45
N VAL A 251 -30.28 5.37 13.80
CA VAL A 251 -30.73 6.76 13.95
C VAL A 251 -30.10 7.60 12.85
N LEU A 252 -30.94 8.23 12.01
CA LEU A 252 -30.49 9.05 10.90
C LEU A 252 -30.65 10.52 11.27
N GLY A 253 -29.58 11.12 11.80
CA GLY A 253 -29.51 12.46 12.34
C GLY A 253 -30.45 12.62 13.54
N ASP A 254 -31.62 13.21 13.30
CA ASP A 254 -32.65 13.46 14.29
C ASP A 254 -33.81 12.44 14.26
N VAL A 255 -33.72 11.40 13.41
CA VAL A 255 -34.81 10.45 13.17
C VAL A 255 -34.39 9.00 13.45
N ASP A 256 -34.95 8.42 14.50
CA ASP A 256 -34.88 6.98 14.76
C ASP A 256 -35.73 6.20 13.76
N SER A 257 -35.12 5.25 13.06
CA SER A 257 -35.78 4.39 12.09
C SER A 257 -36.59 3.24 12.73
N GLY A 258 -36.27 2.88 13.97
CA GLY A 258 -36.77 1.70 14.66
C GLY A 258 -36.24 0.36 14.13
N VAL A 259 -35.31 0.37 13.17
CA VAL A 259 -34.60 -0.81 12.68
C VAL A 259 -33.47 -1.14 13.64
N ALA A 260 -33.32 -2.40 14.01
CA ALA A 260 -32.27 -2.81 14.94
C ALA A 260 -30.87 -2.50 14.38
N ASN A 261 -30.02 -1.90 15.19
CA ASN A 261 -28.65 -1.59 14.81
C ASN A 261 -27.77 -2.84 14.99
N VAL A 262 -27.79 -3.73 14.00
CA VAL A 262 -27.07 -5.01 14.02
C VAL A 262 -25.77 -4.91 13.21
N PRO A 263 -24.80 -5.82 13.43
CA PRO A 263 -23.64 -5.93 12.55
C PRO A 263 -24.07 -6.03 11.08
N ALA A 264 -23.51 -5.15 10.27
CA ALA A 264 -23.83 -4.94 8.87
C ALA A 264 -22.85 -5.62 7.91
N ASP A 265 -21.65 -5.92 8.41
CA ASP A 265 -20.61 -6.67 7.73
C ASP A 265 -19.90 -7.61 8.70
N ASP A 266 -19.04 -8.48 8.16
CA ASP A 266 -18.18 -9.38 8.93
C ASP A 266 -17.07 -8.63 9.71
N LEU A 267 -17.05 -7.30 9.60
CA LEU A 267 -15.96 -6.41 10.01
C LEU A 267 -16.34 -5.53 11.22
N GLY A 268 -17.54 -5.76 11.80
CA GLY A 268 -17.96 -5.21 13.07
C GLY A 268 -18.65 -3.85 13.01
N CYS A 269 -18.86 -3.28 11.82
CA CYS A 269 -19.68 -2.08 11.65
C CYS A 269 -21.15 -2.45 11.82
N THR A 270 -21.92 -1.63 12.52
CA THR A 270 -23.37 -1.79 12.56
C THR A 270 -24.03 -1.15 11.34
N ILE A 271 -25.34 -1.36 11.15
CA ILE A 271 -26.06 -0.74 10.02
C ILE A 271 -25.93 0.77 10.05
N ASP A 272 -26.04 1.37 11.24
CA ASP A 272 -25.95 2.80 11.47
C ASP A 272 -24.58 3.36 11.09
N ASP A 273 -23.51 2.65 11.45
CA ASP A 273 -22.15 3.01 11.11
C ASP A 273 -21.93 3.15 9.60
N LEU A 274 -22.71 2.47 8.75
CA LEU A 274 -22.60 2.56 7.29
C LEU A 274 -23.43 3.70 6.67
N ILE A 275 -24.34 4.32 7.42
CA ILE A 275 -25.26 5.36 6.93
C ILE A 275 -24.60 6.75 6.85
N LEU A 276 -23.63 7.03 7.72
CA LEU A 276 -22.76 8.21 7.68
C LEU A 276 -23.54 9.52 7.86
N ASP A 277 -24.53 9.54 8.74
CA ASP A 277 -25.34 10.73 9.00
C ASP A 277 -24.58 11.82 9.77
N GLU A 278 -23.42 11.51 10.36
CA GLU A 278 -22.55 12.47 11.05
C GLU A 278 -21.56 13.18 10.13
N GLN A 279 -21.34 12.65 8.92
CA GLN A 279 -20.45 13.32 7.97
C GLN A 279 -21.14 14.54 7.34
N GLN A 280 -20.33 15.43 6.78
CA GLN A 280 -20.85 16.56 6.03
C GLN A 280 -21.30 16.10 4.62
N TRP A 281 -22.55 16.38 4.28
CA TRP A 281 -23.15 16.13 2.96
C TRP A 281 -23.35 17.45 2.21
N ASP A 282 -23.08 17.48 0.90
CA ASP A 282 -23.24 18.70 0.10
C ASP A 282 -24.71 19.09 -0.02
N ASP A 283 -25.61 18.10 -0.14
CA ASP A 283 -27.05 18.30 -0.02
C ASP A 283 -27.81 17.05 0.49
N HIS A 284 -29.08 17.26 0.87
CA HIS A 284 -29.96 16.23 1.42
C HIS A 284 -30.26 15.09 0.42
N GLY A 285 -30.26 15.38 -0.88
CA GLY A 285 -30.50 14.39 -1.93
C GLY A 285 -29.37 13.36 -1.98
N GLU A 286 -28.12 13.81 -1.90
CA GLU A 286 -26.94 12.93 -1.88
C GLU A 286 -26.94 12.00 -0.65
N PHE A 287 -27.28 12.52 0.53
CA PHE A 287 -27.44 11.69 1.72
C PHE A 287 -28.49 10.58 1.52
N VAL A 288 -29.66 10.92 1.00
CA VAL A 288 -30.73 9.95 0.76
C VAL A 288 -30.34 8.93 -0.31
N GLU A 289 -29.58 9.32 -1.33
CA GLU A 289 -29.02 8.43 -2.36
C GLU A 289 -28.03 7.43 -1.73
N HIS A 290 -27.12 7.90 -0.88
CA HIS A 290 -26.20 7.04 -0.14
C HIS A 290 -26.94 6.00 0.72
N VAL A 291 -27.90 6.45 1.55
CA VAL A 291 -28.71 5.52 2.36
C VAL A 291 -29.41 4.49 1.48
N THR A 292 -29.88 4.90 0.30
CA THR A 292 -30.54 3.99 -0.64
C THR A 292 -29.56 2.95 -1.21
N ALA A 293 -28.32 3.34 -1.50
CA ALA A 293 -27.27 2.44 -1.97
C ALA A 293 -26.88 1.42 -0.90
N VAL A 294 -26.48 1.89 0.29
CA VAL A 294 -26.08 1.05 1.44
C VAL A 294 -27.18 0.04 1.79
N THR A 295 -28.41 0.51 1.96
CA THR A 295 -29.52 -0.38 2.35
C THR A 295 -29.98 -1.31 1.22
N THR A 296 -29.61 -1.03 -0.03
CA THR A 296 -29.79 -1.99 -1.14
C THR A 296 -28.78 -3.12 -1.04
N GLU A 297 -27.51 -2.80 -0.77
CA GLU A 297 -26.45 -3.79 -0.58
C GLU A 297 -26.72 -4.68 0.63
N LEU A 298 -27.07 -4.09 1.78
CA LEU A 298 -27.42 -4.84 2.99
C LEU A 298 -28.60 -5.79 2.78
N ARG A 299 -29.57 -5.40 1.95
CA ARG A 299 -30.68 -6.28 1.57
C ARG A 299 -30.21 -7.44 0.69
N VAL A 300 -29.31 -7.18 -0.26
CA VAL A 300 -28.74 -8.22 -1.14
C VAL A 300 -27.92 -9.20 -0.32
N ALA A 301 -27.14 -8.72 0.65
CA ALA A 301 -26.40 -9.52 1.62
C ALA A 301 -27.30 -10.27 2.61
N GLY A 302 -28.60 -9.97 2.66
CA GLY A 302 -29.56 -10.62 3.56
C GLY A 302 -29.50 -10.13 5.00
N VAL A 303 -28.75 -9.05 5.26
CA VAL A 303 -28.60 -8.43 6.58
C VAL A 303 -29.90 -7.75 7.03
N ILE A 304 -30.58 -7.09 6.10
CA ILE A 304 -31.88 -6.45 6.35
C ILE A 304 -32.97 -6.98 5.42
N THR A 305 -34.20 -6.96 5.91
CA THR A 305 -35.39 -7.26 5.13
C THR A 305 -35.79 -6.11 4.21
N GLY A 306 -36.65 -6.40 3.24
CA GLY A 306 -37.26 -5.36 2.40
C GLY A 306 -38.09 -4.33 3.19
N GLN A 307 -38.63 -4.72 4.34
CA GLN A 307 -39.39 -3.82 5.23
C GLN A 307 -38.45 -2.87 5.97
N GLU A 308 -37.36 -3.39 6.54
CA GLU A 308 -36.33 -2.59 7.23
C GLU A 308 -35.67 -1.61 6.27
N ARG A 309 -35.32 -2.05 5.05
CA ARG A 309 -34.85 -1.14 3.99
C ARG A 309 -35.81 0.04 3.78
N GLY A 310 -37.11 -0.25 3.66
CA GLY A 310 -38.13 0.79 3.49
C GLY A 310 -38.21 1.76 4.67
N ALA A 311 -38.03 1.26 5.90
CA ALA A 311 -38.01 2.09 7.11
C ALA A 311 -36.78 3.02 7.14
N LEU A 312 -35.60 2.50 6.81
CA LEU A 312 -34.35 3.27 6.73
C LEU A 312 -34.43 4.37 5.67
N THR A 313 -34.85 4.06 4.44
CA THR A 313 -35.00 5.08 3.39
C THR A 313 -36.04 6.14 3.77
N ALA A 314 -37.14 5.76 4.45
CA ALA A 314 -38.14 6.70 4.93
C ALA A 314 -37.67 7.55 6.12
N ALA A 315 -36.78 7.03 6.96
CA ALA A 315 -36.12 7.80 8.01
C ALA A 315 -35.16 8.83 7.39
N ALA A 316 -34.32 8.42 6.43
CA ALA A 316 -33.38 9.31 5.74
C ALA A 316 -34.09 10.51 5.11
N ALA A 317 -35.18 10.26 4.36
CA ALA A 317 -35.95 11.32 3.72
C ALA A 317 -36.60 12.32 4.70
N ARG A 318 -36.81 11.92 5.96
CA ARG A 318 -37.38 12.78 7.02
C ARG A 318 -36.32 13.52 7.82
N SER A 319 -35.11 12.97 7.92
CA SER A 319 -34.00 13.52 8.71
C SER A 319 -33.60 14.95 8.31
N SER A 320 -32.94 15.65 9.22
CA SER A 320 -32.34 16.97 8.97
C SER A 320 -30.99 16.92 8.25
N VAL A 321 -30.41 15.75 8.04
CA VAL A 321 -29.05 15.57 7.48
C VAL A 321 -28.96 16.16 6.07
N GLY A 322 -27.90 16.92 5.79
CA GLY A 322 -27.72 17.57 4.48
C GLY A 322 -28.73 18.68 4.15
N LYS A 323 -29.58 19.10 5.10
CA LYS A 323 -30.46 20.27 4.95
C LYS A 323 -29.77 21.53 5.48
N ALA A 324 -29.93 22.63 4.75
CA ALA A 324 -29.43 23.96 5.11
C ALA A 324 -30.23 24.64 6.23
#